data_AF-A0A6C0IIE1-F1
#
_entry.id   AF-A0A6C0IIE1-F1
#
_cell.length_a   1.000
_cell.length_b   1.000
_cell.length_c   1.000
_cell.angle_alpha   90.00
_cell.angle_beta   90.00
_cell.angle_gamma   90.00
#
_symmetry.space_group_name_H-M   'P 1'
#
loop_
_entity.id
_entity.type
_entity.pdbx_description
1 polymer ?
#
loop_
_entity_poly.entity_id
_entity_poly.type
_entity_poly.pdbx_seq_one_letter_code
_entity_poly.pdbx_strand_id
1 'polypeptide(L)'
;MNDSNDAKQCPHCSRWCLKDAACDYIFACGLDTQKGFVMGAGCGRSWCWTCGKKYCSQYIDIATGQKLSNAKDNHNPFCCKEEKGFSEETYCEGGHNPHCGKRWNK
;
A
#
# COMPACT_ATOMS: atom_id res chain seq x y z
N MET A 1 -2.17 26.46 2.40
CA MET A 1 -2.70 25.72 3.56
C MET A 1 -1.92 24.43 3.60
N ASN A 2 -0.96 24.32 4.52
CA ASN A 2 -0.08 23.17 4.67
C ASN A 2 -0.71 22.28 5.74
N ASP A 3 -1.71 21.48 5.36
CA ASP A 3 -2.23 20.45 6.25
C ASP A 3 -1.21 19.30 6.28
N SER A 4 -0.30 19.34 7.25
CA SER A 4 0.50 18.19 7.68
C SER A 4 -0.43 17.14 8.28
N ASN A 5 -1.19 16.46 7.40
CA ASN A 5 -1.97 15.30 7.77
C ASN A 5 -1.11 14.06 7.51
N ASP A 6 0.05 14.00 8.18
CA ASP A 6 1.06 12.96 7.99
C ASP A 6 0.65 11.63 8.62
N ALA A 7 -0.49 11.60 9.34
CA ALA A 7 -1.07 10.43 9.95
C ALA A 7 -2.50 10.15 9.42
N LYS A 8 -2.76 8.91 8.99
CA LYS A 8 -4.09 8.45 8.53
C LYS A 8 -4.28 6.99 8.93
N GLN A 9 -5.52 6.62 9.25
CA GLN A 9 -5.85 5.22 9.52
C GLN A 9 -5.84 4.40 8.24
N CYS A 10 -5.22 3.22 8.31
CA CYS A 10 -5.25 2.24 7.25
C CYS A 10 -6.70 1.82 6.98
N PRO A 11 -7.20 1.93 5.74
CA PRO A 11 -8.58 1.61 5.39
C PRO A 11 -8.91 0.10 5.46
N HIS A 12 -7.92 -0.74 5.75
CA HIS A 12 -8.09 -2.20 5.81
C HIS A 12 -8.02 -2.78 7.22
N CYS A 13 -7.50 -2.03 8.20
CA CYS A 13 -7.38 -2.51 9.58
C CYS A 13 -7.46 -1.41 10.64
N SER A 14 -7.74 -0.17 10.24
CA SER A 14 -7.91 1.01 11.09
C SER A 14 -6.71 1.40 11.95
N ARG A 15 -5.56 0.73 11.79
CA ARG A 15 -4.29 1.12 12.42
C ARG A 15 -3.80 2.44 11.85
N TRP A 16 -3.26 3.30 12.71
CA TRP A 16 -2.62 4.54 12.29
C TRP A 16 -1.36 4.24 11.47
N CYS A 17 -1.24 4.91 10.33
CA CYS A 17 -0.07 4.87 9.46
C CYS A 17 0.47 6.29 9.28
N LEU A 18 1.79 6.40 9.18
CA LEU A 18 2.45 7.63 8.80
C LEU A 18 2.73 7.61 7.30
N LYS A 19 2.58 8.75 6.64
CA LYS A 19 2.92 8.94 5.23
C LYS A 19 4.41 9.26 5.11
N ASP A 20 5.09 8.65 4.14
CA ASP A 20 6.38 9.16 3.70
C ASP A 20 6.15 10.47 2.91
N ALA A 21 6.94 11.51 3.19
CA ALA A 21 6.84 12.79 2.48
C ALA A 21 7.05 12.65 0.97
N ALA A 22 7.79 11.62 0.53
CA ALA A 22 8.11 11.38 -0.86
C ALA A 22 6.97 10.70 -1.63
N CYS A 23 6.08 9.92 -0.99
CA CYS A 23 5.11 9.11 -1.72
C CYS A 23 3.73 8.89 -1.06
N ASP A 24 2.69 8.87 -1.89
CA ASP A 24 1.34 8.37 -1.56
C ASP A 24 1.28 6.85 -1.44
N TYR A 25 2.37 6.15 -1.71
CA TYR A 25 2.48 4.70 -1.58
C TYR A 25 2.84 4.34 -0.13
N ILE A 26 1.88 3.76 0.59
CA ILE A 26 2.19 3.11 1.86
C ILE A 26 2.70 1.70 1.56
N PHE A 27 3.99 1.49 1.82
CA PHE A 27 4.70 0.26 1.49
C PHE A 27 4.12 -0.96 2.21
N ALA A 28 3.96 -0.91 3.53
CA ALA A 28 3.22 -1.91 4.27
C ALA A 28 2.69 -1.32 5.57
N CYS A 29 1.38 -1.45 5.81
CA CYS A 29 0.79 -1.09 7.09
C CYS A 29 1.39 -1.95 8.21
N GLY A 30 2.02 -1.33 9.21
CA GLY A 30 2.70 -2.02 10.33
C GLY A 30 4.20 -2.20 10.14
N LEU A 31 4.79 -1.64 9.08
CA LEU A 31 6.23 -1.61 8.87
C LEU A 31 6.86 -0.45 9.65
N ASP A 32 7.79 -0.77 10.54
CA ASP A 32 8.68 0.18 11.21
C ASP A 32 9.94 0.37 10.37
N THR A 33 10.43 1.60 10.25
CA THR A 33 11.57 1.96 9.40
C THR A 33 12.91 1.46 9.95
N GLN A 34 12.99 1.05 11.22
CA GLN A 34 14.21 0.57 11.86
C GLN A 34 14.16 -0.94 12.13
N LYS A 35 12.99 -1.48 12.46
CA LYS A 35 12.81 -2.85 12.94
C LYS A 35 12.11 -3.77 11.94
N GLY A 36 11.66 -3.23 10.81
CA GLY A 36 10.84 -3.97 9.86
C GLY A 36 9.41 -4.16 10.36
N PHE A 37 8.73 -5.21 9.91
CA PHE A 37 7.33 -5.42 10.29
C PHE A 37 7.19 -5.89 11.73
N VAL A 38 6.38 -5.16 12.51
CA VAL A 38 6.06 -5.57 13.88
C VAL A 38 4.74 -6.36 13.86
N MET A 39 4.78 -7.62 14.28
CA MET A 39 3.59 -8.48 14.33
C MET A 39 2.47 -7.81 15.14
N GLY A 40 1.27 -7.74 14.56
CA GLY A 40 0.11 -7.07 15.17
C GLY A 40 0.08 -5.54 15.04
N ALA A 41 1.13 -4.90 14.51
CA ALA A 41 1.17 -3.45 14.31
C ALA A 41 0.38 -2.98 13.07
N GLY A 42 0.06 -3.87 12.14
CA GLY A 42 -0.72 -3.56 10.95
C GLY A 42 -1.10 -4.79 10.15
N CYS A 43 -1.74 -4.57 9.00
CA CYS A 43 -2.22 -5.65 8.15
C CYS A 43 -1.24 -6.10 7.06
N GLY A 44 -0.03 -5.52 7.01
CA GLY A 44 1.02 -5.89 6.04
C GLY A 44 0.70 -5.55 4.58
N ARG A 45 -0.44 -4.90 4.32
CA ARG A 45 -0.88 -4.50 2.97
C ARG A 45 -0.27 -3.17 2.57
N SER A 46 0.09 -3.09 1.29
CA SER A 46 0.39 -1.84 0.62
C SER A 46 -0.91 -1.17 0.16
N TRP A 47 -1.03 0.14 0.33
CA TRP A 47 -2.23 0.89 -0.05
C TRP A 47 -1.92 2.36 -0.37
N CYS A 48 -2.83 3.03 -1.09
CA CYS A 48 -2.64 4.41 -1.55
C CYS A 48 -3.19 5.44 -0.57
N TRP A 49 -2.35 6.39 -0.13
CA TRP A 49 -2.74 7.45 0.80
C TRP A 49 -3.95 8.24 0.32
N THR A 50 -3.96 8.61 -0.96
CA THR A 50 -4.99 9.44 -1.58
C THR A 50 -6.33 8.72 -1.69
N CYS A 51 -6.39 7.54 -2.34
CA CYS A 51 -7.67 6.87 -2.59
C CYS A 51 -8.04 5.76 -1.60
N GLY A 52 -7.14 5.37 -0.69
CA GLY A 52 -7.38 4.30 0.29
C GLY A 52 -7.47 2.89 -0.29
N LYS A 53 -7.30 2.74 -1.60
CA LYS A 53 -7.39 1.44 -2.28
C LYS A 53 -6.09 0.66 -2.14
N LYS A 54 -6.19 -0.66 -2.23
CA LYS A 54 -5.05 -1.59 -2.12
C LYS A 54 -4.15 -1.45 -3.34
N TYR A 55 -2.86 -1.64 -3.14
CA TYR A 55 -1.98 -2.05 -4.23
C TYR A 55 -2.02 -3.59 -4.34
N CYS A 56 -1.52 -4.12 -5.46
CA CYS A 56 -1.34 -5.55 -5.67
C CYS A 56 -0.50 -6.19 -4.57
N SER A 57 -0.62 -7.52 -4.44
CA SER A 57 0.06 -8.46 -3.56
C SER A 57 0.41 -7.91 -2.19
N GLN A 58 -0.14 -8.51 -1.14
CA GLN A 58 0.31 -8.22 0.22
C GLN A 58 1.83 -8.38 0.30
N TYR A 59 2.50 -7.40 0.91
CA TYR A 59 3.96 -7.37 0.92
C TYR A 59 4.52 -8.20 2.07
N ILE A 60 3.87 -8.14 3.24
CA ILE A 60 4.31 -8.83 4.46
C ILE A 60 3.27 -9.85 4.92
N ASP A 61 3.71 -11.06 5.23
CA ASP A 61 2.93 -12.04 5.98
C ASP A 61 2.77 -11.58 7.42
N ILE A 62 1.53 -11.39 7.88
CA ILE A 62 1.26 -10.85 9.22
C ILE A 62 1.55 -11.84 10.35
N ALA A 63 1.58 -13.14 10.06
CA ALA A 63 1.82 -14.20 11.03
C ALA A 63 3.32 -14.44 11.24
N THR A 64 4.14 -14.28 10.20
CA THR A 64 5.58 -14.50 10.26
C THR A 64 6.40 -13.22 10.27
N GLY A 65 5.81 -12.09 9.87
CA GLY A 65 6.49 -10.81 9.65
C GLY A 65 7.43 -10.79 8.44
N GLN A 66 7.46 -11.88 7.66
CA GLN A 66 8.36 -12.01 6.52
C GLN A 66 7.73 -11.44 5.25
N LYS A 67 8.59 -10.98 4.33
CA LYS A 67 8.17 -10.63 2.97
C LYS A 67 7.55 -11.86 2.31
N LEU A 68 6.35 -11.71 1.74
CA LEU A 68 5.72 -12.77 0.99
C LEU A 68 6.51 -13.06 -0.29
N SER A 69 6.60 -14.32 -0.69
CA SER A 69 7.38 -14.73 -1.88
C SER A 69 6.84 -14.14 -3.19
N ASN A 70 5.57 -13.75 -3.22
CA ASN A 70 4.92 -13.09 -4.34
C ASN A 70 4.88 -11.56 -4.20
N ALA A 71 5.50 -10.98 -3.18
CA ALA A 71 5.56 -9.53 -2.99
C ALA A 71 6.38 -8.89 -4.11
N LYS A 72 5.77 -7.93 -4.82
CA LYS A 72 6.40 -7.24 -5.96
C LYS A 72 6.95 -5.88 -5.53
N ASP A 73 8.25 -5.64 -5.73
CA ASP A 73 8.88 -4.33 -5.55
C ASP A 73 8.62 -3.39 -6.74
N ASN A 74 8.46 -3.99 -7.92
CA ASN A 74 8.19 -3.27 -9.17
C ASN A 74 6.79 -3.62 -9.66
N HIS A 75 6.03 -2.59 -10.04
CA HIS A 75 4.66 -2.73 -10.49
C HIS A 75 4.54 -2.30 -11.95
N ASN A 76 4.10 -3.21 -12.83
CA ASN A 76 3.68 -2.87 -14.19
C ASN A 76 2.17 -2.54 -14.23
N PRO A 77 1.62 -1.99 -15.32
CA PRO A 77 0.19 -1.64 -15.42
C PRO A 77 -0.78 -2.82 -15.21
N PHE A 78 -0.34 -4.05 -15.46
CA PHE A 78 -1.17 -5.26 -15.42
C PHE A 78 -1.10 -6.00 -14.08
N CYS A 79 -0.13 -5.67 -13.20
CA CYS A 79 0.16 -6.47 -12.01
C CYS A 79 -1.00 -6.62 -11.03
N CYS A 80 -1.91 -5.64 -10.95
CA CYS A 80 -3.14 -5.75 -10.15
C CYS A 80 -4.19 -6.63 -10.83
N LYS A 81 -4.32 -6.53 -12.16
CA LYS A 81 -5.33 -7.24 -12.96
C LYS A 81 -5.12 -8.76 -12.94
N GLU A 82 -3.88 -9.18 -12.72
CA GLU A 82 -3.49 -10.58 -12.60
C GLU A 82 -3.81 -11.19 -11.22
N GLU A 83 -4.21 -10.38 -10.22
CA GLU A 83 -4.52 -10.89 -8.89
C GLU A 83 -5.85 -11.63 -8.89
N LYS A 84 -5.87 -12.79 -8.22
CA LYS A 84 -7.11 -13.52 -7.98
C LYS A 84 -8.08 -12.66 -7.17
N GLY A 85 -9.26 -12.41 -7.72
CA GLY A 85 -10.26 -11.54 -7.08
C GLY A 85 -10.02 -10.04 -7.31
N PHE A 86 -9.29 -9.68 -8.38
CA PHE A 86 -9.17 -8.29 -8.81
C PHE A 86 -10.54 -7.62 -9.03
N SER A 87 -10.68 -6.39 -8.52
CA SER A 87 -11.79 -5.49 -8.82
C SER A 87 -11.29 -4.05 -8.81
N GLU A 88 -11.57 -3.28 -9.86
CA GLU A 88 -11.15 -1.87 -10.01
C GLU A 88 -11.67 -0.96 -8.88
N GLU A 89 -12.72 -1.38 -8.19
CA GLU A 89 -13.26 -0.68 -7.02
C GLU A 89 -12.31 -0.78 -5.82
N THR A 90 -11.55 -1.87 -5.71
CA THR A 90 -10.73 -2.20 -4.55
C THR A 90 -9.24 -1.91 -4.74
N TYR A 91 -8.76 -1.81 -5.99
CA TYR A 91 -7.35 -1.56 -6.32
C TYR A 91 -7.10 -0.12 -6.78
N CYS A 92 -5.93 0.42 -6.42
CA CYS A 92 -5.51 1.75 -6.82
C CYS A 92 -5.08 1.78 -8.29
N GLU A 93 -5.63 2.74 -9.05
CA GLU A 93 -5.30 2.93 -10.47
C GLU A 93 -3.96 3.62 -10.71
N GLY A 94 -3.21 3.99 -9.66
CA GLY A 94 -2.01 4.82 -9.80
C GLY A 94 -2.33 6.25 -10.23
N GLY A 95 -1.31 7.05 -10.55
CA GLY A 95 -1.49 8.44 -11.02
C GLY A 95 -1.74 9.49 -9.93
N HIS A 96 -1.86 9.10 -8.65
CA HIS A 96 -2.01 10.07 -7.55
C HIS A 96 -0.71 10.79 -7.19
N ASN A 97 0.43 10.34 -7.74
CA ASN A 97 1.73 10.93 -7.51
C ASN A 97 2.51 11.07 -8.82
N PRO A 98 3.37 12.10 -9.00
CA PRO A 98 4.05 12.37 -10.27
C PRO A 98 4.92 11.21 -10.79
N HIS A 99 5.52 10.45 -9.87
CA HIS A 99 6.37 9.30 -10.20
C HIS A 99 5.60 7.96 -10.20
N CYS A 100 4.32 7.96 -9.83
CA CYS A 100 3.47 6.77 -9.87
C CYS A 100 2.59 6.82 -11.12
N GLY A 101 3.04 6.20 -12.23
CA GLY A 101 2.26 6.13 -13.46
C GLY A 101 0.85 5.54 -13.26
N LYS A 102 -0.11 5.98 -14.07
CA LYS A 102 -1.46 5.40 -14.11
C LYS A 102 -1.38 3.96 -14.64
N ARG A 103 -2.12 3.05 -14.02
CA ARG A 103 -2.14 1.60 -14.30
C ARG A 103 -3.25 1.23 -15.28
N TRP A 104 -4.36 1.97 -15.30
CA TRP A 104 -5.42 1.83 -16.30
C TRP A 104 -6.11 3.16 -16.56
N ASN A 105 -6.62 3.34 -17.77
CA ASN A 105 -7.44 4.49 -18.12
C ASN A 105 -8.89 4.18 -17.70
N LYS A 106 -9.52 5.12 -16.98
CA LYS A 106 -10.97 5.19 -16.89
C LYS A 106 -11.50 5.82 -18.16
#